data_AF-A0A5C8EEH5-F1
#
_entry.id   AF-A0A5C8EEH5-F1
#
_cell.length_a   1.000
_cell.length_b   1.000
_cell.length_c   1.000
_cell.angle_alpha   90.00
_cell.angle_beta   90.00
_cell.angle_gamma   90.00
#
_symmetry.space_group_name_H-M   'P 1'
#
loop_
_entity.id
_entity.type
_entity.pdbx_description
1 polymer ?
#
loop_
_entity_poly.entity_id
_entity_poly.type
_entity_poly.pdbx_seq_one_letter_code
_entity_poly.pdbx_strand_id
1 'polypeptide(L)'
;MNNTKTIFKSLLIMIVAISLFTVSCSKDEGGTKTPTTPTIQKITDANLTETLKALGELGDTSKTAINFGLMTDPANGTASITKAATEDKSLQKVKGTIETVFQTPLTPVSVTVTFDTAAAAGNQTDLKATIVFTAKSGFEFDTTITGGTKYTYNKEKKTATLTLNIKPSGSWEV
;
A
#
# COMPACT_ATOMS: atom_id res chain seq x y z
N MET A 1 4.25 36.06 -14.42
CA MET A 1 3.21 35.09 -14.03
C MET A 1 3.37 33.88 -14.90
N ASN A 2 3.52 32.69 -14.34
CA ASN A 2 3.16 31.40 -14.95
C ASN A 2 3.16 30.34 -13.84
N ASN A 3 2.02 30.24 -13.15
CA ASN A 3 1.76 29.16 -12.22
C ASN A 3 1.19 27.99 -13.01
N THR A 4 2.03 27.06 -13.46
CA THR A 4 1.57 25.81 -14.06
C THR A 4 1.02 24.92 -12.95
N LYS A 5 -0.28 25.03 -12.69
CA LYS A 5 -1.01 24.06 -11.86
C LYS A 5 -1.07 22.74 -12.62
N THR A 6 -0.28 21.77 -12.19
CA THR A 6 -0.43 20.37 -12.60
C THR A 6 -1.76 19.86 -12.04
N ILE A 7 -2.81 20.00 -12.84
CA ILE A 7 -4.09 19.31 -12.64
C ILE A 7 -3.85 17.83 -12.95
N PHE A 8 -3.20 17.12 -12.03
CA PHE A 8 -3.54 15.72 -11.85
C PHE A 8 -5.01 15.73 -11.45
N LYS A 9 -5.87 15.36 -12.40
CA LYS A 9 -7.24 14.97 -12.12
C LYS A 9 -7.11 13.87 -11.08
N SER A 10 -7.26 14.26 -9.81
CA SER A 10 -7.28 13.37 -8.67
C SER A 10 -8.44 12.43 -8.92
N LEU A 11 -8.14 11.27 -9.51
CA LEU A 11 -9.01 10.12 -9.38
C LEU A 11 -8.84 9.71 -7.93
N LEU A 12 -9.65 10.35 -7.08
CA LEU A 12 -9.83 10.02 -5.69
C LEU A 12 -10.35 8.58 -5.70
N ILE A 13 -9.45 7.60 -5.71
CA ILE A 13 -9.78 6.19 -5.56
C ILE A 13 -10.15 6.04 -4.09
N MET A 14 -11.38 6.43 -3.79
CA MET A 14 -12.05 6.17 -2.54
C MET A 14 -12.33 4.67 -2.55
N ILE A 15 -11.36 3.86 -2.11
CA ILE A 15 -11.56 2.43 -1.84
C ILE A 15 -12.48 2.35 -0.61
N VAL A 16 -13.79 2.51 -0.84
CA VAL A 16 -14.82 2.08 0.09
C VAL A 16 -15.19 0.67 -0.31
N ALA A 17 -14.65 -0.30 0.41
CA ALA A 17 -15.23 -1.63 0.46
C ALA A 17 -14.79 -2.34 1.75
N ILE A 18 -15.61 -2.22 2.78
CA ILE A 18 -16.20 -3.35 3.51
C ILE A 18 -17.40 -2.78 4.30
N SER A 19 -18.57 -3.17 3.81
CA SER A 19 -19.89 -3.23 4.45
C SER A 19 -20.27 -2.18 5.50
N LEU A 20 -21.34 -1.43 5.17
CA LEU A 20 -22.28 -0.84 6.12
C LEU A 20 -22.59 -1.85 7.25
N PHE A 21 -22.02 -1.62 8.44
CA PHE A 21 -22.77 -1.91 9.66
C PHE A 21 -23.41 -0.59 10.05
N THR A 22 -24.70 -0.50 9.80
CA THR A 22 -25.56 0.59 10.24
C THR A 22 -25.24 0.87 11.70
N VAL A 23 -24.63 2.02 11.98
CA VAL A 23 -24.79 2.66 13.29
C VAL A 23 -26.26 2.99 13.38
N SER A 24 -27.03 2.03 13.91
CA SER A 24 -28.37 2.30 14.41
C SER A 24 -28.18 3.25 15.57
N CYS A 25 -28.12 4.55 15.28
CA CYS A 25 -28.45 5.59 16.24
C CYS A 25 -29.94 5.44 16.52
N SER A 26 -30.29 4.40 17.28
CA SER A 26 -31.59 4.31 17.92
C SER A 26 -31.62 5.42 18.96
N LYS A 27 -32.10 6.57 18.53
CA LYS A 27 -32.67 7.58 19.42
C LYS A 27 -33.94 6.96 19.96
N ASP A 28 -33.85 6.21 21.06
CA ASP A 28 -35.04 5.84 21.83
C ASP A 28 -34.74 5.31 23.24
N GLU A 29 -35.74 5.55 24.08
CA GLU A 29 -35.88 5.71 25.52
C GLU A 29 -35.41 4.57 26.44
N GLY A 30 -34.73 4.92 27.53
CA GLY A 30 -34.91 4.27 28.84
C GLY A 30 -34.55 2.78 29.04
N GLY A 31 -33.88 2.11 28.10
CA GLY A 31 -33.42 0.73 28.27
C GLY A 31 -31.94 0.64 28.63
N THR A 32 -31.58 -0.21 29.59
CA THR A 32 -30.21 -0.64 29.92
C THR A 32 -29.55 -1.32 28.70
N LYS A 33 -29.09 -0.52 27.74
CA LYS A 33 -28.21 -0.98 26.67
C LYS A 33 -26.82 -1.05 27.26
N THR A 34 -26.39 -2.27 27.60
CA THR A 34 -24.99 -2.54 27.97
C THR A 34 -24.10 -1.95 26.88
N PRO A 35 -23.16 -1.04 27.21
CA PRO A 35 -22.26 -0.46 26.23
C PRO A 35 -21.49 -1.60 25.53
N THR A 36 -21.72 -1.81 24.24
CA THR A 36 -20.90 -2.75 23.47
C THR A 36 -19.54 -2.11 23.28
N THR A 37 -18.49 -2.72 23.85
CA THR A 37 -17.10 -2.34 23.57
C THR A 37 -16.91 -2.31 22.05
N PRO A 38 -16.38 -1.22 21.47
CA PRO A 38 -16.13 -1.17 20.04
C PRO A 38 -15.25 -2.35 19.64
N THR A 39 -15.74 -3.16 18.70
CA THR A 39 -15.04 -4.36 18.24
C THR A 39 -13.85 -3.93 17.40
N ILE A 40 -12.64 -4.30 17.83
CA ILE A 40 -11.43 -4.04 17.05
C ILE A 40 -11.48 -4.89 15.78
N GLN A 41 -11.30 -4.25 14.63
CA GLN A 41 -11.29 -4.92 13.33
C GLN A 41 -9.92 -5.51 13.03
N LYS A 42 -9.90 -6.77 12.60
CA LYS A 42 -8.66 -7.51 12.30
C LYS A 42 -8.24 -7.29 10.85
N ILE A 43 -6.96 -7.00 10.64
CA ILE A 43 -6.31 -6.90 9.32
C ILE A 43 -5.56 -8.20 9.08
N THR A 44 -5.97 -8.94 8.05
CA THR A 44 -5.33 -10.19 7.62
C THR A 44 -4.24 -9.92 6.58
N ASP A 45 -3.33 -10.88 6.40
CA ASP A 45 -2.32 -10.82 5.33
C ASP A 45 -2.96 -10.79 3.93
N ALA A 46 -4.10 -11.45 3.77
CA ALA A 46 -4.86 -11.51 2.53
C ALA A 46 -5.46 -10.14 2.20
N ASN A 47 -6.13 -9.50 3.16
CA ASN A 47 -6.71 -8.17 2.93
C ASN A 47 -5.63 -7.13 2.59
N LEU A 48 -4.48 -7.20 3.27
CA LEU A 48 -3.37 -6.29 2.99
C LEU A 48 -2.77 -6.55 1.60
N THR A 49 -2.57 -7.81 1.23
CA THR A 49 -2.04 -8.20 -0.09
C THR A 49 -3.01 -7.80 -1.21
N GLU A 50 -4.30 -8.07 -1.04
CA GLU A 50 -5.34 -7.71 -2.00
C GLU A 50 -5.44 -6.18 -2.18
N THR A 51 -5.37 -5.42 -1.07
CA THR A 51 -5.35 -3.94 -1.13
C THR A 51 -4.18 -3.43 -1.96
N LEU A 52 -2.99 -4.01 -1.78
CA LEU A 52 -1.81 -3.64 -2.57
C LEU A 52 -2.01 -3.99 -4.05
N LYS A 53 -2.44 -5.21 -4.37
CA LYS A 53 -2.67 -5.63 -5.76
C LYS A 53 -3.76 -4.82 -6.45
N ALA A 54 -4.79 -4.39 -5.71
CA ALA A 54 -5.88 -3.57 -6.20
C ALA A 54 -5.45 -2.15 -6.62
N LEU A 55 -4.25 -1.70 -6.22
CA LEU A 55 -3.67 -0.45 -6.76
C LEU A 55 -3.44 -0.55 -8.28
N GLY A 56 -3.23 -1.76 -8.81
CA GLY A 56 -3.12 -2.01 -10.24
C GLY A 56 -2.00 -1.20 -10.92
N GLU A 57 -2.28 -0.72 -12.12
CA GLU A 57 -1.37 0.11 -12.91
C GLU A 57 -1.36 1.56 -12.41
N LEU A 58 -0.18 2.04 -12.02
CA LEU A 58 0.06 3.41 -11.57
C LEU A 58 1.09 4.07 -12.48
N GLY A 59 0.88 5.35 -12.81
CA GLY A 59 1.75 6.12 -13.69
C GLY A 59 1.09 7.42 -14.14
N ASP A 60 1.65 8.03 -15.17
CA ASP A 60 1.02 9.15 -15.86
C ASP A 60 0.10 8.64 -17.00
N THR A 61 -0.57 9.56 -17.71
CA THR A 61 -1.46 9.19 -18.83
C THR A 61 -0.76 8.57 -20.03
N SER A 62 0.57 8.63 -20.08
CA SER A 62 1.36 8.19 -21.22
C SER A 62 1.93 6.80 -21.03
N LYS A 63 2.38 6.46 -19.81
CA LYS A 63 2.95 5.15 -19.48
C LYS A 63 2.70 4.76 -18.02
N THR A 64 2.45 3.46 -17.83
CA THR A 64 2.47 2.82 -16.51
C THR A 64 3.90 2.85 -15.96
N ALA A 65 4.07 3.45 -14.79
CA ALA A 65 5.33 3.48 -14.05
C ALA A 65 5.52 2.18 -13.25
N ILE A 66 4.45 1.66 -12.64
CA ILE A 66 4.48 0.40 -11.89
C ILE A 66 3.10 -0.25 -11.87
N ASN A 67 3.04 -1.57 -12.00
CA ASN A 67 1.81 -2.33 -11.87
C ASN A 67 1.83 -3.22 -10.61
N PHE A 68 1.14 -2.79 -9.55
CA PHE A 68 0.99 -3.58 -8.32
C PHE A 68 0.10 -4.81 -8.51
N GLY A 69 -0.74 -4.86 -9.54
CA GLY A 69 -1.51 -6.05 -9.90
C GLY A 69 -0.63 -7.24 -10.29
N LEU A 70 0.63 -6.98 -10.67
CA LEU A 70 1.63 -8.01 -10.98
C LEU A 70 2.49 -8.40 -9.76
N MET A 71 2.18 -7.90 -8.56
CA MET A 71 2.92 -8.23 -7.34
C MET A 71 2.76 -9.73 -7.04
N THR A 72 3.88 -10.42 -6.77
CA THR A 72 3.85 -11.78 -6.25
C THR A 72 3.23 -11.80 -4.85
N ASP A 73 2.70 -12.95 -4.44
CA ASP A 73 2.26 -13.10 -3.04
C ASP A 73 3.46 -12.92 -2.09
N PRO A 74 3.29 -12.17 -0.98
CA PRO A 74 4.36 -11.99 -0.02
C PRO A 74 4.78 -13.30 0.64
N ALA A 75 6.09 -13.49 0.77
CA ALA A 75 6.70 -14.58 1.49
C ALA A 75 7.95 -14.10 2.21
N ASN A 76 8.08 -14.45 3.49
CA ASN A 76 9.19 -14.08 4.37
C ASN A 76 9.48 -12.57 4.38
N GLY A 77 8.43 -11.75 4.37
CA GLY A 77 8.55 -10.30 4.36
C GLY A 77 8.96 -9.70 3.02
N THR A 78 8.92 -10.48 1.93
CA THR A 78 9.32 -10.02 0.59
C THR A 78 8.26 -10.29 -0.47
N ALA A 79 8.17 -9.41 -1.45
CA ALA A 79 7.42 -9.62 -2.69
C ALA A 79 8.21 -9.06 -3.88
N SER A 80 7.77 -9.35 -5.09
CA SER A 80 8.38 -8.83 -6.32
C SER A 80 7.33 -8.32 -7.30
N ILE A 81 7.71 -7.30 -8.08
CA ILE A 81 7.04 -6.92 -9.33
C ILE A 81 8.08 -7.02 -10.43
N THR A 82 7.74 -7.70 -11.53
CA THR A 82 8.56 -7.68 -12.74
C THR A 82 7.94 -6.72 -13.72
N LYS A 83 8.66 -5.65 -14.05
CA LYS A 83 8.17 -4.63 -14.97
C LYS A 83 8.02 -5.20 -16.38
N ALA A 84 6.98 -4.76 -17.09
CA ALA A 84 6.84 -5.10 -18.50
C ALA A 84 7.80 -4.25 -19.35
N ALA A 85 8.15 -4.73 -20.55
CA ALA A 85 9.02 -3.99 -21.47
C ALA A 85 8.42 -2.65 -21.95
N THR A 86 7.08 -2.54 -21.90
CA THR A 86 6.30 -1.37 -22.31
C THR A 86 6.15 -0.30 -21.22
N GLU A 87 6.44 -0.64 -19.96
CA GLU A 87 6.34 0.31 -18.84
C GLU A 87 7.46 1.33 -18.83
N ASP A 88 7.26 2.43 -18.09
CA ASP A 88 8.26 3.47 -17.87
C ASP A 88 9.48 2.90 -17.12
N LYS A 89 10.69 3.28 -17.56
CA LYS A 89 11.96 2.84 -17.00
C LYS A 89 12.65 3.93 -16.18
N SER A 90 12.06 5.12 -16.04
CA SER A 90 12.62 6.20 -15.22
C SER A 90 12.53 5.82 -13.74
N LEU A 91 13.71 5.66 -13.12
CA LEU A 91 13.80 5.29 -11.71
C LEU A 91 13.10 6.30 -10.80
N GLN A 92 13.23 7.59 -11.12
CA GLN A 92 12.61 8.68 -10.35
C GLN A 92 11.09 8.65 -10.46
N LYS A 93 10.54 8.40 -11.66
CA LYS A 93 9.09 8.27 -11.83
C LYS A 93 8.53 7.10 -11.04
N VAL A 94 9.21 5.94 -11.03
CA VAL A 94 8.77 4.78 -10.23
C VAL A 94 8.77 5.12 -8.74
N LYS A 95 9.85 5.70 -8.22
CA LYS A 95 9.94 6.13 -6.81
C LYS A 95 8.83 7.12 -6.46
N GLY A 96 8.69 8.20 -7.23
CA GLY A 96 7.69 9.24 -7.00
C GLY A 96 6.25 8.72 -7.10
N THR A 97 5.97 7.78 -7.99
CA THR A 97 4.64 7.14 -8.11
C THR A 97 4.30 6.35 -6.84
N ILE A 98 5.25 5.56 -6.33
CA ILE A 98 5.09 4.78 -5.10
C ILE A 98 4.93 5.72 -3.88
N GLU A 99 5.73 6.78 -3.78
CA GLU A 99 5.59 7.76 -2.70
C GLU A 99 4.21 8.42 -2.73
N THR A 100 3.75 8.82 -3.92
CA THR A 100 2.46 9.51 -4.09
C THR A 100 1.29 8.60 -3.70
N VAL A 101 1.29 7.33 -4.12
CA VAL A 101 0.17 6.42 -3.79
C VAL A 101 0.08 6.16 -2.30
N PHE A 102 1.22 6.06 -1.60
CA PHE A 102 1.25 5.80 -0.16
C PHE A 102 1.13 7.05 0.73
N GLN A 103 1.25 8.26 0.16
CA GLN A 103 0.86 9.50 0.84
C GLN A 103 -0.66 9.63 0.98
N THR A 104 -1.43 8.99 0.10
CA THR A 104 -2.89 8.95 0.24
C THR A 104 -3.24 8.03 1.41
N PRO A 105 -4.08 8.47 2.37
CA PRO A 105 -4.44 7.64 3.50
C PRO A 105 -5.12 6.34 3.06
N LEU A 106 -4.42 5.22 3.18
CA LEU A 106 -5.01 3.90 3.07
C LEU A 106 -5.77 3.60 4.37
N THR A 107 -6.93 2.96 4.30
CA THR A 107 -7.62 2.43 5.48
C THR A 107 -7.77 0.95 5.21
N PRO A 108 -7.30 0.06 6.12
CA PRO A 108 -7.14 0.27 7.56
C PRO A 108 -5.73 0.66 8.08
N VAL A 109 -4.76 0.96 7.22
CA VAL A 109 -3.34 1.15 7.59
C VAL A 109 -2.76 2.50 7.14
N SER A 110 -1.89 3.12 7.93
CA SER A 110 -0.94 4.11 7.38
C SER A 110 0.32 3.42 6.87
N VAL A 111 0.99 4.06 5.90
CA VAL A 111 2.16 3.50 5.23
C VAL A 111 3.33 4.47 5.25
N THR A 112 4.52 3.95 5.54
CA THR A 112 5.79 4.64 5.30
C THR A 112 6.58 3.82 4.28
N VAL A 113 7.18 4.50 3.30
CA VAL A 113 8.04 3.86 2.29
C VAL A 113 9.45 4.43 2.37
N THR A 114 10.45 3.56 2.27
CA THR A 114 11.84 3.93 2.03
C THR A 114 12.40 3.14 0.86
N PHE A 115 13.31 3.74 0.09
CA PHE A 115 14.00 3.06 -0.99
C PHE A 115 15.45 2.82 -0.62
N ASP A 116 16.01 1.72 -1.13
CA ASP A 116 17.45 1.57 -1.15
C ASP A 116 18.12 2.47 -2.22
N THR A 117 19.44 2.43 -2.21
CA THR A 117 20.30 3.22 -3.11
C THR A 117 21.03 2.35 -4.15
N ALA A 118 20.72 1.04 -4.21
CA ALA A 118 21.42 0.10 -5.09
C ALA A 118 20.96 0.21 -6.55
N ALA A 119 19.65 0.44 -6.77
CA ALA A 119 19.13 0.78 -8.08
C ALA A 119 19.57 2.19 -8.50
N ALA A 120 20.16 2.29 -9.68
CA ALA A 120 20.66 3.55 -10.25
C ALA A 120 20.48 3.56 -11.77
N ALA A 121 20.39 4.76 -12.35
CA ALA A 121 20.31 4.91 -13.80
C ALA A 121 21.47 4.20 -14.50
N GLY A 122 21.17 3.52 -15.61
CA GLY A 122 22.10 2.72 -16.39
C GLY A 122 22.28 1.27 -15.92
N ASN A 123 21.86 0.90 -14.70
CA ASN A 123 21.94 -0.47 -14.21
C ASN A 123 20.58 -1.19 -14.19
N GLN A 124 20.61 -2.50 -14.00
CA GLN A 124 19.42 -3.38 -13.94
C GLN A 124 19.15 -3.91 -12.52
N THR A 125 19.73 -3.27 -11.51
CA THR A 125 19.55 -3.70 -10.12
C THR A 125 18.11 -3.47 -9.69
N ASP A 126 17.49 -4.45 -9.04
CA ASP A 126 16.14 -4.30 -8.49
C ASP A 126 16.06 -3.07 -7.59
N LEU A 127 15.04 -2.24 -7.82
CA LEU A 127 14.70 -1.18 -6.86
C LEU A 127 14.00 -1.85 -5.67
N LYS A 128 14.56 -1.70 -4.46
CA LYS A 128 13.93 -2.20 -3.25
C LYS A 128 13.18 -1.08 -2.54
N ALA A 129 11.87 -1.27 -2.37
CA ALA A 129 11.03 -0.42 -1.54
C ALA A 129 10.70 -1.17 -0.24
N THR A 130 11.06 -0.61 0.91
CA THR A 130 10.62 -1.10 2.21
C THR A 130 9.34 -0.37 2.59
N ILE A 131 8.24 -1.11 2.68
CA ILE A 131 6.91 -0.61 2.97
C ILE A 131 6.54 -1.04 4.38
N VAL A 132 6.31 -0.08 5.27
CA VAL A 132 5.96 -0.31 6.67
C VAL A 132 4.51 0.09 6.88
N PHE A 133 3.68 -0.89 7.26
CA PHE A 133 2.26 -0.73 7.56
C PHE A 133 2.06 -0.56 9.07
N THR A 134 1.28 0.46 9.44
CA THR A 134 0.84 0.68 10.82
C THR A 134 -0.69 0.66 10.85
N ALA A 135 -1.29 -0.20 11.69
CA ALA A 135 -2.73 -0.23 11.84
C ALA A 135 -3.26 1.10 12.43
N LYS A 136 -4.32 1.65 11.82
CA LYS A 136 -5.00 2.84 12.36
C LYS A 136 -5.85 2.49 13.58
N SER A 137 -6.26 3.51 14.33
CA SER A 137 -7.18 3.34 15.48
C SER A 137 -8.44 2.56 15.07
N GLY A 138 -8.85 1.62 15.92
CA GLY A 138 -9.96 0.71 15.65
C GLY A 138 -9.59 -0.56 14.87
N PHE A 139 -8.33 -0.69 14.45
CA PHE A 139 -7.82 -1.86 13.73
C PHE A 139 -6.58 -2.46 14.39
N GLU A 140 -6.33 -3.73 14.14
CA GLU A 140 -5.11 -4.43 14.56
C GLU A 140 -4.75 -5.56 13.59
N PHE A 141 -3.46 -5.88 13.49
CA PHE A 141 -3.00 -7.02 12.70
C PHE A 141 -3.39 -8.34 13.37
N ASP A 142 -3.83 -9.32 12.58
CA ASP A 142 -4.23 -10.63 13.07
C ASP A 142 -3.04 -11.61 13.19
N THR A 143 -3.32 -12.88 13.46
CA THR A 143 -2.31 -13.93 13.58
C THR A 143 -1.61 -14.27 12.26
N THR A 144 -2.25 -14.03 11.10
CA THR A 144 -1.63 -14.28 9.78
C THR A 144 -0.51 -13.30 9.49
N ILE A 145 -0.62 -12.06 10.01
CA ILE A 145 0.47 -11.08 9.95
C ILE A 145 1.43 -11.22 11.14
N THR A 146 0.92 -11.30 12.36
CA THR A 146 1.77 -11.32 13.56
C THR A 146 2.60 -12.59 13.72
N GLY A 147 2.24 -13.66 12.98
CA GLY A 147 3.04 -14.88 12.83
C GLY A 147 4.31 -14.71 12.00
N GLY A 148 4.45 -13.62 11.24
CA GLY A 148 5.71 -13.26 10.59
C GLY A 148 6.06 -14.02 9.30
N THR A 149 5.11 -14.75 8.71
CA THR A 149 5.38 -15.66 7.56
C THR A 149 5.31 -14.95 6.21
N LYS A 150 4.29 -14.12 5.97
CA LYS A 150 4.14 -13.34 4.73
C LYS A 150 4.77 -11.96 4.83
N TYR A 151 4.52 -11.30 5.96
CA TYR A 151 5.05 -9.98 6.30
C TYR A 151 5.97 -10.10 7.51
N THR A 152 7.02 -9.29 7.57
CA THR A 152 7.86 -9.22 8.77
C THR A 152 7.14 -8.39 9.83
N TYR A 153 6.77 -8.99 10.96
CA TYR A 153 6.08 -8.29 12.04
C TYR A 153 7.03 -7.82 13.14
N ASN A 154 6.96 -6.54 13.49
CA ASN A 154 7.63 -5.97 14.64
C ASN A 154 6.63 -5.82 15.81
N LYS A 155 6.80 -6.64 16.85
CA LYS A 155 5.91 -6.66 18.03
C LYS A 155 5.95 -5.37 18.85
N GLU A 156 7.11 -4.74 18.97
CA GLU A 156 7.30 -3.52 19.78
C GLU A 156 6.62 -2.32 19.13
N LYS A 157 6.82 -2.15 17.82
CA LYS A 157 6.26 -1.05 17.04
C LYS A 157 4.84 -1.33 16.53
N LYS A 158 4.38 -2.59 16.64
CA LYS A 158 3.11 -3.09 16.07
C LYS A 158 2.98 -2.80 14.57
N THR A 159 4.06 -3.01 13.82
CA THR A 159 4.12 -2.76 12.37
C THR A 159 4.35 -4.04 11.58
N ALA A 160 3.72 -4.12 10.41
CA ALA A 160 4.03 -5.15 9.41
C ALA A 160 4.91 -4.54 8.31
N THR A 161 5.95 -5.24 7.88
CA THR A 161 6.90 -4.76 6.87
C THR A 161 6.92 -5.68 5.67
N LEU A 162 6.93 -5.09 4.47
CA LEU A 162 7.14 -5.75 3.19
C LEU A 162 8.32 -5.09 2.47
N THR A 163 9.30 -5.87 2.05
CA THR A 163 10.30 -5.45 1.06
C THR A 163 9.82 -5.84 -0.33
N LEU A 164 9.43 -4.85 -1.13
CA LEU A 164 9.01 -5.00 -2.50
C LEU A 164 10.23 -4.82 -3.42
N ASN A 165 10.58 -5.87 -4.17
CA ASN A 165 11.66 -5.84 -5.17
C ASN A 165 11.05 -5.56 -6.54
N ILE A 166 11.44 -4.44 -7.16
CA ILE A 166 10.94 -4.04 -8.47
C ILE A 166 12.02 -4.33 -9.49
N LYS A 167 11.82 -5.39 -10.26
CA LYS A 167 12.74 -5.83 -11.31
C LYS A 167 12.49 -5.02 -12.58
N PRO A 168 13.44 -4.22 -13.07
CA PRO A 168 13.24 -3.48 -14.29
C PRO A 168 13.29 -4.41 -15.51
N SER A 169 12.59 -4.03 -16.59
CA SER A 169 12.61 -4.76 -17.87
C SER A 169 13.85 -4.47 -18.73
N GLY A 170 14.73 -3.60 -18.25
CA GLY A 170 15.99 -3.19 -18.85
C GLY A 170 16.72 -2.22 -17.91
N SER A 171 17.78 -1.56 -18.36
CA SER A 171 18.45 -0.57 -17.51
C SER A 171 17.50 0.56 -17.10
N TRP A 172 17.60 1.00 -15.84
CA TRP A 172 16.90 2.18 -15.36
C TRP A 172 17.31 3.41 -16.16
N GLU A 173 16.33 4.24 -16.50
CA GLU A 173 16.50 5.55 -17.11
C GLU A 173 16.53 6.63 -16.04
N VAL A 174 17.09 7.79 -16.41
CA VAL A 174 17.14 8.99 -15.56
C VAL A 174 15.75 9.55 -15.26
#